data_AF-A0A2P7AZH7-F1
#
_entry.id   AF-A0A2P7AZH7-F1
#
_cell.length_a   1.000
_cell.length_b   1.000
_cell.length_c   1.000
_cell.angle_alpha   90.00
_cell.angle_beta   90.00
_cell.angle_gamma   90.00
#
_symmetry.space_group_name_H-M   'P 1'
#
loop_
_entity.id
_entity.type
_entity.pdbx_description
1 polymer ?
#
loop_
_entity_poly.entity_id
_entity_poly.type
_entity_poly.pdbx_seq_one_letter_code
_entity_poly.pdbx_strand_id
1 'polypeptide(L)'
;MRSLPNPKTVEIQKILRLVPKKDALVLDSFAGLGTTAHAVLEANKRDGGRRRFILAEMEEYADRLTAERVRRVINGYEFIGTQKTELLRERLNWRAIETPNDLVSMVQGLENLHGHEYDRIKKEVKDGELVVTGEKAFAERADGLGGGFTYCTLGDPVELDAILTGQSLPSYDALGSVLYHTATNHPLNGGALNQEEFYLGLNGDQHVWLIYRADLNWLKGPDAALTLGFARKIAAAHPDKDHLVFAASRFVSQKLIAEEGLRVEFVPLPFALYRIERA
;
A
#
# COMPACT_ATOMS: atom_id res chain seq x y z
N MET A 1 -6.89 25.88 14.61
CA MET A 1 -7.72 25.73 13.40
C MET A 1 -8.51 24.46 13.58
N ARG A 2 -9.84 24.55 13.80
CA ARG A 2 -10.75 23.38 13.82
C ARG A 2 -10.48 22.55 12.55
N SER A 3 -10.53 21.23 12.62
CA SER A 3 -10.33 20.36 11.44
C SER A 3 -11.37 20.70 10.38
N LEU A 4 -11.04 21.65 9.50
CA LEU A 4 -11.90 22.01 8.38
C LEU A 4 -12.01 20.75 7.51
N PRO A 5 -13.23 20.35 7.11
CA PRO A 5 -13.41 19.17 6.28
C PRO A 5 -12.58 19.34 5.01
N ASN A 6 -11.69 18.37 4.74
CA ASN A 6 -10.90 18.36 3.52
C ASN A 6 -11.88 18.43 2.32
N PRO A 7 -11.79 19.45 1.44
CA PRO A 7 -12.75 19.64 0.36
C PRO A 7 -12.96 18.38 -0.50
N LYS A 8 -11.89 17.61 -0.73
CA LYS A 8 -11.97 16.34 -1.48
C LYS A 8 -12.82 15.28 -0.76
N THR A 9 -12.72 15.19 0.57
CA THR A 9 -13.54 14.25 1.36
C THR A 9 -15.03 14.58 1.25
N VAL A 10 -15.40 15.87 1.21
CA VAL A 10 -16.80 16.29 1.06
C VAL A 10 -17.36 15.89 -0.30
N GLU A 11 -16.61 16.09 -1.38
CA GLU A 11 -17.06 15.70 -2.72
C GLU A 11 -17.23 14.19 -2.85
N ILE A 12 -16.29 13.39 -2.34
CA ILE A 12 -16.39 11.92 -2.35
C ILE A 12 -17.61 11.46 -1.55
N GLN A 13 -17.93 12.09 -0.43
CA GLN A 13 -19.16 11.78 0.31
C GLN A 13 -20.42 12.03 -0.50
N LYS A 14 -20.47 13.09 -1.32
CA LYS A 14 -21.62 13.32 -2.20
C LYS A 14 -21.77 12.18 -3.18
N ILE A 15 -20.67 11.72 -3.79
CA ILE A 15 -20.65 10.56 -4.69
C ILE A 15 -21.14 9.30 -3.97
N LEU A 16 -20.63 9.01 -2.76
CA LEU A 16 -21.03 7.85 -1.98
C LEU A 16 -22.53 7.84 -1.61
N ARG A 17 -23.17 9.00 -1.50
CA ARG A 17 -24.63 9.10 -1.28
C ARG A 17 -25.45 8.73 -2.50
N LEU A 18 -24.90 8.87 -3.71
CA LEU A 18 -25.55 8.45 -4.95
C LEU A 18 -25.48 6.92 -5.13
N VAL A 19 -24.59 6.24 -4.41
CA VAL A 19 -24.45 4.78 -4.41
C VAL A 19 -25.33 4.20 -3.29
N PRO A 20 -26.47 3.54 -3.61
CA PRO A 20 -27.40 3.05 -2.59
C PRO A 20 -26.84 1.87 -1.77
N LYS A 21 -25.80 1.20 -2.29
CA LYS A 21 -25.23 -0.01 -1.71
C LYS A 21 -24.34 0.33 -0.50
N LYS A 22 -24.85 0.06 0.70
CA LYS A 22 -24.14 0.29 1.98
C LYS A 22 -23.02 -0.71 2.28
N ASP A 23 -22.83 -1.75 1.46
CA ASP A 23 -21.77 -2.77 1.55
C ASP A 23 -20.87 -2.76 0.29
N ALA A 24 -20.88 -1.65 -0.46
CA ALA A 24 -20.09 -1.50 -1.68
C ALA A 24 -18.57 -1.62 -1.43
N LEU A 25 -17.86 -2.09 -2.45
CA LEU A 25 -16.40 -2.01 -2.53
C LEU A 25 -16.04 -0.80 -3.40
N VAL A 26 -15.27 0.14 -2.84
CA VAL A 26 -14.85 1.38 -3.50
C VAL A 26 -13.38 1.25 -3.90
N LEU A 27 -13.08 1.37 -5.19
CA LEU A 27 -11.70 1.40 -5.69
C LEU A 27 -11.30 2.85 -5.98
N ASP A 28 -10.15 3.25 -5.47
CA ASP A 28 -9.48 4.50 -5.82
C ASP A 28 -8.06 4.18 -6.30
N SER A 29 -7.84 4.28 -7.60
CA SER A 29 -6.55 4.00 -8.23
C SER A 29 -5.56 5.17 -8.15
N PHE A 30 -5.96 6.29 -7.55
CA PHE A 30 -5.17 7.50 -7.38
C PHE A 30 -5.36 8.03 -5.96
N ALA A 31 -5.04 7.18 -4.98
CA ALA A 31 -5.44 7.40 -3.60
C ALA A 31 -4.92 8.71 -3.01
N GLY A 32 -3.75 9.18 -3.44
CA GLY A 32 -3.09 10.36 -2.91
C GLY A 32 -2.98 10.24 -1.40
N LEU A 33 -3.54 11.20 -0.66
CA LEU A 33 -3.55 11.19 0.81
C LEU A 33 -4.66 10.29 1.43
N GLY A 34 -5.29 9.40 0.67
CA GLY A 34 -6.31 8.48 1.20
C GLY A 34 -7.61 9.20 1.59
N THR A 35 -8.01 10.24 0.87
CA THR A 35 -9.28 10.96 1.12
C THR A 35 -10.50 10.08 0.92
N THR A 36 -10.41 9.09 0.02
CA THR A 36 -11.48 8.12 -0.24
C THR A 36 -11.73 7.19 0.94
N ALA A 37 -10.69 6.62 1.56
CA ALA A 37 -10.86 5.80 2.76
C ALA A 37 -11.51 6.59 3.90
N HIS A 38 -11.09 7.85 4.11
CA HIS A 38 -11.74 8.72 5.10
C HIS A 38 -13.23 8.90 4.80
N ALA A 39 -13.59 9.26 3.55
CA ALA A 39 -14.99 9.46 3.19
C ALA A 39 -15.84 8.19 3.38
N VAL A 40 -15.28 7.01 3.07
CA VAL A 40 -15.93 5.71 3.26
C VAL A 40 -16.17 5.41 4.75
N LEU A 41 -15.16 5.60 5.59
CA LEU A 41 -15.26 5.36 7.04
C LEU A 41 -16.27 6.32 7.70
N GLU A 42 -16.25 7.59 7.31
CA GLU A 42 -17.21 8.59 7.80
C GLU A 42 -18.64 8.24 7.37
N ALA A 43 -18.83 7.80 6.12
CA ALA A 43 -20.14 7.35 5.63
C ALA A 43 -20.65 6.15 6.42
N ASN A 44 -19.81 5.13 6.66
CA ASN A 44 -20.16 3.96 7.45
C ASN A 44 -20.53 4.32 8.89
N LYS A 45 -19.73 5.19 9.55
CA LYS A 45 -20.03 5.67 10.90
C LYS A 45 -21.36 6.42 10.96
N ARG A 46 -21.66 7.22 9.93
CA ARG A 46 -22.88 8.02 9.84
C ARG A 46 -24.14 7.18 9.57
N ASP A 47 -24.07 6.22 8.66
CA ASP A 47 -25.26 5.52 8.13
C ASP A 47 -25.36 4.04 8.50
N GLY A 48 -24.46 3.55 9.35
CA GLY A 48 -24.37 2.15 9.77
C GLY A 48 -23.91 1.21 8.66
N GLY A 49 -23.30 1.73 7.60
CA GLY A 49 -22.83 0.96 6.46
C GLY A 49 -21.62 0.07 6.76
N ARG A 50 -21.31 -0.82 5.82
CA ARG A 50 -20.17 -1.74 5.81
C ARG A 50 -19.40 -1.65 4.49
N ARG A 51 -19.30 -0.45 3.92
CA ARG A 51 -18.55 -0.21 2.69
C ARG A 51 -17.08 -0.50 2.93
N ARG A 52 -16.42 -1.09 1.94
CA ARG A 52 -14.99 -1.42 1.94
C ARG A 52 -14.29 -0.57 0.89
N PHE A 53 -12.98 -0.41 1.01
CA PHE A 53 -12.18 0.34 0.04
C PHE A 53 -10.92 -0.42 -0.36
N ILE A 54 -10.46 -0.16 -1.58
CA ILE A 54 -9.12 -0.49 -2.08
C ILE A 54 -8.51 0.83 -2.55
N LEU A 55 -7.33 1.14 -2.03
CA LEU A 55 -6.55 2.30 -2.43
C LEU A 55 -5.29 1.81 -3.14
N ALA A 56 -5.01 2.34 -4.32
CA ALA A 56 -3.71 2.19 -4.97
C ALA A 56 -2.98 3.53 -4.97
N GLU A 57 -1.73 3.50 -4.55
CA GLU A 57 -0.81 4.64 -4.54
C GLU A 57 0.57 4.15 -4.99
N MET A 58 1.17 4.85 -5.93
CA MET A 58 2.46 4.46 -6.55
C MET A 58 3.62 5.29 -6.03
N GLU A 59 3.35 6.39 -5.35
CA GLU A 59 4.37 7.28 -4.82
C GLU A 59 5.06 6.70 -3.57
N GLU A 60 6.35 7.02 -3.39
CA GLU A 60 7.16 6.52 -2.26
C GLU A 60 6.62 6.92 -0.88
N TYR A 61 5.77 7.94 -0.83
CA TYR A 61 5.14 8.42 0.41
C TYR A 61 3.91 7.59 0.82
N ALA A 62 3.49 6.58 0.06
CA ALA A 62 2.29 5.79 0.31
C ALA A 62 2.20 5.28 1.76
N ASP A 63 3.26 4.67 2.29
CA ASP A 63 3.24 4.16 3.67
C ASP A 63 3.27 5.30 4.71
N ARG A 64 4.18 6.27 4.51
CA ARG A 64 4.47 7.31 5.51
C ARG A 64 3.40 8.39 5.60
N LEU A 65 2.68 8.66 4.52
CA LEU A 65 1.65 9.71 4.47
C LEU A 65 0.26 9.11 4.25
N THR A 66 0.05 8.30 3.22
CA THR A 66 -1.27 7.81 2.85
C THR A 66 -1.80 6.80 3.87
N ALA A 67 -1.04 5.72 4.11
CA ALA A 67 -1.39 4.70 5.07
C ALA A 67 -1.43 5.30 6.48
N GLU A 68 -0.46 6.13 6.85
CA GLU A 68 -0.44 6.81 8.14
C GLU A 68 -1.66 7.71 8.38
N ARG A 69 -2.08 8.48 7.37
CA ARG A 69 -3.31 9.27 7.48
C ARG A 69 -4.53 8.37 7.68
N VAL A 70 -4.63 7.25 6.97
CA VAL A 70 -5.74 6.29 7.15
C VAL A 70 -5.71 5.67 8.56
N ARG A 71 -4.52 5.30 9.09
CA ARG A 71 -4.35 4.82 10.49
C ARG A 71 -4.90 5.86 11.48
N ARG A 72 -4.55 7.14 11.32
CA ARG A 72 -5.02 8.23 12.19
C ARG A 72 -6.53 8.47 12.08
N VAL A 73 -7.10 8.35 10.88
CA VAL A 73 -8.55 8.47 10.70
C VAL A 73 -9.29 7.32 11.40
N ILE A 74 -8.76 6.11 11.34
CA ILE A 74 -9.36 4.94 11.99
C ILE A 74 -9.25 5.02 13.51
N ASN A 75 -8.04 5.30 14.03
CA ASN A 75 -7.73 5.23 15.46
C ASN A 75 -8.01 6.53 16.23
N GLY A 76 -8.17 7.64 15.50
CA GLY A 76 -8.08 8.97 16.07
C GLY A 76 -6.61 9.41 16.19
N TYR A 77 -6.41 10.68 16.48
CA TYR A 77 -5.08 11.25 16.67
C TYR A 77 -5.12 12.45 17.61
N GLU A 78 -4.03 12.65 18.33
CA GLU A 78 -3.82 13.85 19.10
C GLU A 78 -3.23 14.93 18.20
N PHE A 79 -3.80 16.12 18.31
CA PHE A 79 -3.33 17.30 17.63
C PHE A 79 -2.83 18.29 18.68
N ILE A 80 -1.52 18.50 18.68
CA ILE A 80 -0.88 19.57 19.43
C ILE A 80 -0.69 20.72 18.46
N GLY A 81 -1.37 21.82 18.74
CA GLY A 81 -1.31 23.03 17.94
C GLY A 81 -0.99 24.24 18.79
N THR A 82 -0.59 25.32 18.13
CA THR A 82 -0.50 26.64 18.75
C THR A 82 -1.65 27.49 18.25
N GLN A 83 -2.57 27.84 19.13
CA GLN A 83 -3.55 28.88 18.86
C GLN A 83 -2.84 30.23 18.87
N LYS A 84 -3.06 31.02 17.82
CA LYS A 84 -2.50 32.37 17.68
C LYS A 84 -3.64 33.37 17.71
N THR A 85 -3.56 34.32 18.63
CA THR A 85 -4.50 35.44 18.74
C THR A 85 -3.72 36.73 18.49
N GLU A 86 -4.12 37.50 17.49
CA GLU A 86 -3.57 38.83 17.26
C GLU A 86 -4.07 39.77 18.36
N LEU A 87 -3.15 40.28 19.17
CA LEU A 87 -3.43 41.22 20.26
C LEU A 87 -3.31 42.67 19.80
N LEU A 88 -2.42 42.93 18.84
CA LEU A 88 -2.17 44.25 18.29
C LEU A 88 -1.63 44.14 16.86
N ARG A 89 -2.07 45.07 16.02
CA ARG A 89 -1.45 45.37 14.73
C ARG A 89 -1.38 46.87 14.57
N GLU A 90 -0.18 47.41 14.43
CA GLU A 90 0.05 48.84 14.29
C GLU A 90 1.04 49.13 13.18
N ARG A 91 0.69 50.05 12.28
CA ARG A 91 1.57 50.45 11.18
C ARG A 91 2.68 51.36 11.69
N LEU A 92 3.92 50.97 11.42
CA LEU A 92 5.10 51.77 11.75
C LEU A 92 5.24 52.90 10.72
N ASN A 93 5.03 54.12 11.19
CA ASN A 93 5.25 55.35 10.44
C ASN A 93 6.33 56.21 11.15
N TRP A 94 6.74 57.32 10.53
CA TRP A 94 7.78 58.17 11.10
C TRP A 94 7.47 58.65 12.53
N ARG A 95 6.20 58.95 12.82
CA ARG A 95 5.73 59.35 14.15
C ARG A 95 5.89 58.23 15.20
N ALA A 96 5.60 56.99 14.82
CA ALA A 96 5.80 55.82 15.68
C ALA A 96 7.28 55.62 16.07
N ILE A 97 8.21 56.08 15.20
CA ILE A 97 9.66 56.06 15.45
C ILE A 97 10.09 57.22 16.36
N GLU A 98 9.45 58.39 16.23
CA GLU A 98 9.71 59.56 17.08
C GLU A 98 9.27 59.34 18.53
N THR A 99 8.28 58.48 18.78
CA THR A 99 7.76 58.17 20.13
C THR A 99 7.91 56.68 20.49
N PRO A 100 9.14 56.16 20.60
CA PRO A 100 9.36 54.73 20.81
C PRO A 100 8.91 54.26 22.20
N ASN A 101 8.98 55.13 23.21
CA ASN A 101 8.61 54.79 24.58
C ASN A 101 7.11 54.53 24.73
N ASP A 102 6.26 55.24 23.99
CA ASP A 102 4.80 55.04 24.01
C ASP A 102 4.44 53.68 23.43
N LEU A 103 5.10 53.32 22.33
CA LEU A 103 4.94 52.06 21.62
C LEU A 103 5.39 50.87 22.48
N VAL A 104 6.54 51.00 23.15
CA VAL A 104 7.02 50.01 24.12
C VAL A 104 6.05 49.88 25.30
N SER A 105 5.60 51.00 25.86
CA SER A 105 4.67 51.00 27.00
C SER A 105 3.33 50.36 26.66
N MET A 106 2.83 50.58 25.44
CA MET A 106 1.60 49.96 24.95
C MET A 106 1.75 48.44 24.84
N VAL A 107 2.83 47.96 24.24
CA VAL A 107 3.12 46.51 24.15
C VAL A 107 3.28 45.90 25.55
N GLN A 108 3.97 46.60 26.45
CA GLN A 108 4.18 46.13 27.82
C GLN A 108 2.89 46.11 28.63
N GLY A 109 1.98 47.06 28.39
CA GLY A 109 0.63 47.05 28.93
C GLY A 109 -0.17 45.84 28.47
N LEU A 110 -0.09 45.47 27.18
CA LEU A 110 -0.71 44.26 26.65
C LEU A 110 -0.13 42.99 27.27
N GLU A 111 1.17 42.93 27.49
CA GLU A 111 1.80 41.78 28.17
C GLU A 111 1.36 41.67 29.63
N ASN A 112 1.27 42.78 30.35
CA ASN A 112 0.82 42.77 31.73
C ASN A 112 -0.66 42.35 31.85
N LEU A 113 -1.49 42.80 30.90
CA LEU A 113 -2.92 42.53 30.93
C LEU A 113 -3.25 41.10 30.47
N HIS A 114 -2.66 40.67 29.35
CA HIS A 114 -3.02 39.43 28.67
C HIS A 114 -1.98 38.32 28.78
N GLY A 115 -0.81 38.57 29.38
CA GLY A 115 0.29 37.60 29.45
C GLY A 115 -0.08 36.29 30.12
N HIS A 116 -1.01 36.31 31.08
CA HIS A 116 -1.49 35.12 31.77
C HIS A 116 -2.42 34.23 30.90
N GLU A 117 -2.94 34.75 29.79
CA GLU A 117 -3.86 34.01 28.91
C GLU A 117 -3.13 33.10 27.91
N TYR A 118 -1.85 33.37 27.65
CA TYR A 118 -1.04 32.76 26.60
C TYR A 118 0.26 32.18 27.17
N ASP A 119 0.81 31.14 26.53
CA ASP A 119 2.11 30.58 26.93
C ASP A 119 3.27 31.48 26.48
N ARG A 120 3.04 32.26 25.42
CA ARG A 120 4.00 33.20 24.85
C ARG A 120 3.30 34.37 24.20
N ILE A 121 3.85 35.58 24.36
CA ILE A 121 3.52 36.73 23.50
C ILE A 121 4.68 36.96 22.53
N LYS A 122 4.38 36.87 21.23
CA LYS A 122 5.32 37.09 20.14
C LYS A 122 5.12 38.50 19.58
N LYS A 123 6.22 39.22 19.36
CA LYS A 123 6.24 40.56 18.76
C LYS A 123 7.08 40.49 17.49
N GLU A 124 6.55 40.92 16.36
CA GLU A 124 7.28 40.92 15.10
C GLU A 124 6.88 42.11 14.23
N VAL A 125 7.81 42.60 13.41
CA VAL A 125 7.51 43.61 12.40
C VAL A 125 7.46 42.92 11.04
N LYS A 126 6.33 43.01 10.34
CA LYS A 126 6.12 42.46 9.00
C LYS A 126 5.39 43.47 8.14
N ASP A 127 5.85 43.66 6.90
CA ASP A 127 5.25 44.57 5.92
C ASP A 127 5.04 46.02 6.45
N GLY A 128 5.95 46.47 7.31
CA GLY A 128 5.89 47.81 7.93
C GLY A 128 4.90 47.92 9.10
N GLU A 129 4.38 46.81 9.61
CA GLU A 129 3.47 46.79 10.77
C GLU A 129 4.09 46.01 11.93
N LEU A 130 4.01 46.56 13.14
CA LEU A 130 4.21 45.82 14.37
C LEU A 130 2.98 44.95 14.64
N VAL A 131 3.19 43.64 14.74
CA VAL A 131 2.17 42.65 15.09
C VAL A 131 2.56 42.00 16.41
N VAL A 132 1.64 42.03 17.38
CA VAL A 132 1.76 41.34 18.65
C VAL A 132 0.76 40.20 18.67
N THR A 133 1.24 38.98 18.90
CA THR A 133 0.44 37.76 18.86
C THR A 133 0.59 36.97 20.16
N GLY A 134 -0.51 36.67 20.82
CA GLY A 134 -0.56 35.67 21.89
C GLY A 134 -0.56 34.26 21.29
N GLU A 135 0.36 33.42 21.73
CA GLU A 135 0.50 32.02 21.32
C GLU A 135 0.19 31.11 22.52
N LYS A 136 -0.80 30.23 22.37
CA LYS A 136 -1.20 29.25 23.38
C LYS A 136 -1.18 27.85 22.78
N ALA A 137 -0.40 26.95 23.36
CA ALA A 137 -0.42 25.54 23.03
C ALA A 137 -1.75 24.92 23.47
N PHE A 138 -2.31 24.09 22.60
CA PHE A 138 -3.46 23.27 22.94
C PHE A 138 -3.21 21.86 22.45
N ALA A 139 -3.66 20.89 23.23
CA ALA A 139 -3.74 19.49 22.85
C ALA A 139 -5.21 19.12 22.77
N GLU A 140 -5.66 18.72 21.58
CA GLU A 140 -7.01 18.25 21.32
C GLU A 140 -6.93 16.86 20.69
N ARG A 141 -7.83 15.96 21.07
CA ARG A 141 -7.89 14.61 20.51
C ARG A 141 -9.05 14.51 19.54
N ALA A 142 -8.77 14.09 18.32
CA ALA A 142 -9.80 13.68 17.37
C ALA A 142 -10.12 12.20 17.59
N ASP A 143 -11.40 11.87 17.78
CA ASP A 143 -11.84 10.49 17.86
C ASP A 143 -11.70 9.76 16.53
N GLY A 144 -11.40 8.47 16.61
CA GLY A 144 -11.36 7.59 15.45
C GLY A 144 -12.73 7.35 14.81
N LEU A 145 -12.71 7.06 13.51
CA LEU A 145 -13.90 6.60 12.79
C LEU A 145 -14.12 5.09 12.92
N GLY A 146 -13.15 4.36 13.47
CA GLY A 146 -13.16 2.90 13.55
C GLY A 146 -12.88 2.24 12.20
N GLY A 147 -12.95 0.90 12.17
CA GLY A 147 -12.59 0.09 11.00
C GLY A 147 -11.14 -0.37 11.02
N GLY A 148 -10.63 -0.77 9.86
CA GLY A 148 -9.29 -1.32 9.69
C GLY A 148 -8.90 -1.36 8.22
N PHE A 149 -7.60 -1.51 7.96
CA PHE A 149 -7.10 -1.77 6.62
C PHE A 149 -5.81 -2.58 6.70
N THR A 150 -5.49 -3.27 5.61
CA THR A 150 -4.20 -3.92 5.40
C THR A 150 -3.42 -3.08 4.39
N TYR A 151 -2.18 -2.76 4.71
CA TYR A 151 -1.25 -2.14 3.78
C TYR A 151 -0.45 -3.22 3.06
N CYS A 152 -0.42 -3.17 1.74
CA CYS A 152 0.34 -4.09 0.90
C CYS A 152 1.28 -3.28 0.02
N THR A 153 2.53 -3.73 -0.09
CA THR A 153 3.47 -3.22 -1.09
C THR A 153 3.48 -4.19 -2.27
N LEU A 154 3.54 -3.67 -3.49
CA LEU A 154 3.76 -4.50 -4.66
C LEU A 154 5.20 -5.03 -4.63
N GLY A 155 5.37 -6.31 -4.94
CA GLY A 155 6.69 -6.90 -5.16
C GLY A 155 7.29 -6.44 -6.49
N ASP A 156 8.47 -6.96 -6.79
CA ASP A 156 9.14 -6.69 -8.07
C ASP A 156 8.22 -7.03 -9.25
N PRO A 157 8.21 -6.21 -10.31
CA PRO A 157 7.37 -6.45 -11.47
C PRO A 157 7.77 -7.76 -12.14
N VAL A 158 6.77 -8.60 -12.43
CA VAL A 158 6.95 -9.82 -13.24
C VAL A 158 6.76 -9.44 -14.69
N GLU A 159 7.83 -8.98 -15.32
CA GLU A 159 7.82 -8.61 -16.74
C GLU A 159 8.03 -9.85 -17.61
N LEU A 160 6.93 -10.34 -18.19
CA LEU A 160 6.98 -11.49 -19.08
C LEU A 160 7.98 -11.30 -20.23
N ASP A 161 8.13 -10.08 -20.75
CA ASP A 161 9.07 -9.75 -21.85
C ASP A 161 10.56 -9.78 -21.43
N ALA A 162 10.88 -9.30 -20.23
CA ALA A 162 12.25 -9.33 -19.70
C ALA A 162 12.71 -10.74 -19.31
N ILE A 163 11.74 -11.60 -18.95
CA ILE A 163 11.95 -13.04 -18.79
C ILE A 163 12.41 -13.66 -20.11
N LEU A 164 11.90 -13.19 -21.26
CA LEU A 164 12.19 -13.75 -22.59
C LEU A 164 13.63 -13.49 -23.03
N THR A 165 14.16 -12.32 -22.66
CA THR A 165 15.52 -11.89 -23.01
C THR A 165 16.55 -12.36 -21.99
N GLY A 166 16.11 -12.93 -20.85
CA GLY A 166 16.96 -13.30 -19.73
C GLY A 166 17.58 -12.10 -19.01
N GLN A 167 17.07 -10.89 -19.24
CA GLN A 167 17.59 -9.65 -18.63
C GLN A 167 17.20 -9.53 -17.17
N SER A 168 16.00 -9.99 -16.80
CA SER A 168 15.52 -10.04 -15.42
C SER A 168 14.71 -11.32 -15.21
N LEU A 169 15.21 -12.21 -14.35
CA LEU A 169 14.52 -13.43 -13.97
C LEU A 169 13.80 -13.19 -12.64
N PRO A 170 12.47 -13.38 -12.55
CA PRO A 170 11.72 -13.17 -11.31
C PRO A 170 12.20 -14.13 -10.22
N SER A 171 11.99 -13.74 -8.97
CA SER A 171 12.18 -14.69 -7.86
C SER A 171 11.22 -15.88 -8.01
N TYR A 172 11.59 -16.99 -7.36
CA TYR A 172 10.74 -18.18 -7.30
C TYR A 172 9.34 -17.86 -6.75
N ASP A 173 9.27 -17.03 -5.72
CA ASP A 173 8.00 -16.62 -5.09
C ASP A 173 7.13 -15.78 -6.02
N ALA A 174 7.74 -14.83 -6.75
CA ALA A 174 7.03 -13.95 -7.66
C ALA A 174 6.44 -14.73 -8.85
N LEU A 175 7.28 -15.56 -9.51
CA LEU A 175 6.83 -16.39 -10.62
C LEU A 175 5.83 -17.45 -10.15
N GLY A 176 6.12 -18.11 -9.04
CA GLY A 176 5.25 -19.11 -8.43
C GLY A 176 3.87 -18.57 -8.09
N SER A 177 3.80 -17.36 -7.52
CA SER A 177 2.52 -16.70 -7.21
C SER A 177 1.68 -16.43 -8.46
N VAL A 178 2.31 -15.93 -9.53
CA VAL A 178 1.61 -15.64 -10.80
C VAL A 178 1.14 -16.93 -11.47
N LEU A 179 2.00 -17.95 -11.57
CA LEU A 179 1.65 -19.23 -12.20
C LEU A 179 0.58 -19.97 -11.40
N TYR A 180 0.71 -20.01 -10.08
CA TYR A 180 -0.29 -20.61 -9.20
C TYR A 180 -1.64 -19.94 -9.36
N HIS A 181 -1.70 -18.60 -9.31
CA HIS A 181 -2.95 -17.87 -9.52
C HIS A 181 -3.51 -18.09 -10.92
N THR A 182 -2.68 -18.11 -11.96
CA THR A 182 -3.12 -18.32 -13.34
C THR A 182 -3.72 -19.71 -13.54
N ALA A 183 -3.14 -20.76 -12.95
CA ALA A 183 -3.67 -22.12 -13.05
C ALA A 183 -4.87 -22.38 -12.13
N THR A 184 -4.89 -21.80 -10.94
CA THR A 184 -5.86 -22.16 -9.90
C THR A 184 -6.97 -21.14 -9.75
N ASN A 185 -6.80 -19.92 -10.25
CA ASN A 185 -7.63 -18.75 -9.96
C ASN A 185 -7.72 -18.43 -8.45
N HIS A 186 -6.72 -18.86 -7.67
CA HIS A 186 -6.62 -18.62 -6.24
C HIS A 186 -5.25 -18.02 -5.89
N PRO A 187 -5.16 -17.13 -4.89
CA PRO A 187 -3.88 -16.60 -4.46
C PRO A 187 -3.04 -17.71 -3.82
N LEU A 188 -1.73 -17.65 -4.04
CA LEU A 188 -0.77 -18.50 -3.36
C LEU A 188 -0.69 -18.11 -1.88
N ASN A 189 -0.82 -19.08 -0.98
CA ASN A 189 -0.61 -18.86 0.45
C ASN A 189 0.87 -19.13 0.77
N GLY A 190 1.64 -18.08 1.10
CA GLY A 190 3.10 -18.15 1.24
C GLY A 190 3.62 -19.16 2.27
N GLY A 191 2.80 -19.62 3.22
CA GLY A 191 3.18 -20.63 4.21
C GLY A 191 3.37 -22.06 3.66
N ALA A 192 2.97 -22.33 2.42
CA ALA A 192 3.08 -23.66 1.79
C ALA A 192 4.18 -23.76 0.73
N LEU A 193 4.86 -22.66 0.43
CA LEU A 193 5.88 -22.61 -0.62
C LEU A 193 7.18 -23.25 -0.14
N ASN A 194 7.76 -24.13 -0.96
CA ASN A 194 9.08 -24.71 -0.72
C ASN A 194 9.89 -24.75 -2.03
N GLN A 195 10.83 -23.80 -2.17
CA GLN A 195 11.69 -23.70 -3.35
C GLN A 195 12.65 -24.88 -3.50
N GLU A 196 13.15 -25.46 -2.40
CA GLU A 196 14.07 -26.59 -2.44
C GLU A 196 13.41 -27.85 -3.01
N GLU A 197 12.11 -28.00 -2.74
CA GLU A 197 11.29 -29.11 -3.24
C GLU A 197 10.53 -28.81 -4.52
N PHE A 198 10.66 -27.58 -5.06
CA PHE A 198 9.89 -27.11 -6.22
C PHE A 198 8.37 -27.15 -5.99
N TYR A 199 7.93 -26.97 -4.75
CA TYR A 199 6.53 -27.04 -4.36
C TYR A 199 5.95 -25.64 -4.18
N LEU A 200 4.77 -25.39 -4.78
CA LEU A 200 4.01 -24.15 -4.60
C LEU A 200 2.89 -24.33 -3.58
N GLY A 201 2.14 -25.43 -3.66
CA GLY A 201 1.04 -25.66 -2.74
C GLY A 201 0.00 -26.64 -3.26
N LEU A 202 -1.07 -26.77 -2.49
CA LEU A 202 -2.22 -27.60 -2.81
C LEU A 202 -3.43 -26.71 -3.12
N ASN A 203 -4.08 -26.94 -4.25
CA ASN A 203 -5.36 -26.33 -4.59
C ASN A 203 -6.42 -27.42 -4.80
N GLY A 204 -7.35 -27.56 -3.86
CA GLY A 204 -8.31 -28.66 -3.86
C GLY A 204 -7.62 -30.03 -3.79
N ASP A 205 -7.75 -30.81 -4.86
CA ASP A 205 -7.15 -32.15 -5.00
C ASP A 205 -5.93 -32.18 -5.94
N GLN A 206 -5.39 -31.02 -6.31
CA GLN A 206 -4.24 -30.90 -7.19
C GLN A 206 -3.06 -30.22 -6.50
N HIS A 207 -1.91 -30.90 -6.47
CA HIS A 207 -0.63 -30.33 -6.05
C HIS A 207 0.00 -29.55 -7.20
N VAL A 208 0.50 -28.33 -6.91
CA VAL A 208 1.14 -27.45 -7.89
C VAL A 208 2.63 -27.36 -7.59
N TRP A 209 3.44 -27.58 -8.64
CA TRP A 209 4.90 -27.64 -8.58
C TRP A 209 5.51 -26.67 -9.59
N LEU A 210 6.67 -26.11 -9.27
CA LEU A 210 7.41 -25.19 -10.13
C LEU A 210 8.89 -25.58 -10.13
N ILE A 211 9.36 -26.20 -11.21
CA ILE A 211 10.78 -26.48 -11.42
C ILE A 211 11.44 -25.22 -11.99
N TYR A 212 11.95 -24.37 -11.09
CA TYR A 212 12.50 -23.07 -11.46
C TYR A 212 13.62 -22.61 -10.52
N ARG A 213 14.65 -21.99 -11.10
CA ARG A 213 15.63 -21.14 -10.42
C ARG A 213 15.85 -19.91 -11.29
N ALA A 214 16.05 -18.75 -10.65
CA ALA A 214 16.38 -17.50 -11.33
C ALA A 214 17.84 -17.49 -11.84
N ASP A 215 18.21 -18.51 -12.63
CA ASP A 215 19.53 -18.70 -13.23
C ASP A 215 19.36 -19.21 -14.66
N LEU A 216 19.79 -18.41 -15.64
CA LEU A 216 19.63 -18.70 -17.05
C LEU A 216 20.42 -19.95 -17.51
N ASN A 217 21.59 -20.20 -16.93
CA ASN A 217 22.39 -21.38 -17.27
C ASN A 217 21.75 -22.65 -16.71
N TRP A 218 21.20 -22.58 -15.50
CA TRP A 218 20.45 -23.67 -14.89
C TRP A 218 19.18 -23.98 -15.68
N LEU A 219 18.42 -22.95 -16.10
CA LEU A 219 17.19 -23.11 -16.89
C LEU A 219 17.40 -23.77 -18.26
N LYS A 220 18.61 -23.69 -18.82
CA LYS A 220 19.03 -24.38 -20.05
C LYS A 220 19.47 -25.82 -19.80
N GLY A 221 19.74 -26.16 -18.54
CA GLY A 221 20.23 -27.47 -18.12
C GLY A 221 19.12 -28.52 -18.03
N PRO A 222 19.50 -29.81 -17.96
CA PRO A 222 18.55 -30.91 -17.80
C PRO A 222 17.77 -30.85 -16.48
N ASP A 223 18.35 -30.23 -15.44
CA ASP A 223 17.75 -30.14 -14.11
C ASP A 223 16.51 -29.24 -14.05
N ALA A 224 16.33 -28.36 -15.04
CA ALA A 224 15.15 -27.51 -15.17
C ALA A 224 13.96 -28.22 -15.85
N ALA A 225 14.15 -29.44 -16.35
CA ALA A 225 13.13 -30.19 -17.05
C ALA A 225 12.30 -31.08 -16.11
N LEU A 226 11.03 -31.28 -16.45
CA LEU A 226 10.26 -32.38 -15.86
C LEU A 226 10.86 -33.72 -16.32
N THR A 227 11.36 -34.50 -15.36
CA THR A 227 11.89 -35.85 -15.57
C THR A 227 10.95 -36.91 -15.03
N LEU A 228 11.11 -38.16 -15.52
CA LEU A 228 10.36 -39.30 -14.98
C LEU A 228 10.68 -39.55 -13.50
N GLY A 229 11.93 -39.35 -13.08
CA GLY A 229 12.33 -39.48 -11.68
C GLY A 229 11.60 -38.49 -10.77
N PHE A 230 11.47 -37.23 -11.20
CA PHE A 230 10.69 -36.23 -10.48
C PHE A 230 9.19 -36.60 -10.45
N ALA A 231 8.62 -37.02 -11.59
CA ALA A 231 7.22 -37.45 -11.68
C ALA A 231 6.91 -38.61 -10.72
N ARG A 232 7.79 -39.62 -10.64
CA ARG A 232 7.66 -40.73 -9.69
C ARG A 232 7.79 -40.26 -8.24
N LYS A 233 8.74 -39.35 -7.95
CA LYS A 233 8.94 -38.80 -6.60
C LYS A 233 7.66 -38.13 -6.09
N ILE A 234 7.09 -37.22 -6.87
CA ILE A 234 5.90 -36.46 -6.43
C ILE A 234 4.67 -37.37 -6.34
N ALA A 235 4.48 -38.29 -7.29
CA ALA A 235 3.37 -39.25 -7.26
C ALA A 235 3.47 -40.22 -6.09
N ALA A 236 4.68 -40.64 -5.70
CA ALA A 236 4.88 -41.47 -4.51
C ALA A 236 4.61 -40.70 -3.21
N ALA A 237 4.90 -39.39 -3.18
CA ALA A 237 4.63 -38.54 -2.02
C ALA A 237 3.12 -38.25 -1.84
N HIS A 238 2.37 -38.12 -2.94
CA HIS A 238 0.93 -37.84 -2.93
C HIS A 238 0.17 -38.73 -3.93
N PRO A 239 0.02 -40.04 -3.64
CA PRO A 239 -0.47 -41.03 -4.61
C PRO A 239 -1.93 -40.82 -5.04
N ASP A 240 -2.74 -40.19 -4.19
CA ASP A 240 -4.17 -40.05 -4.42
C ASP A 240 -4.57 -38.75 -5.13
N LYS A 241 -3.60 -37.88 -5.47
CA LYS A 241 -3.85 -36.53 -5.96
C LYS A 241 -3.23 -36.28 -7.33
N ASP A 242 -3.78 -35.29 -8.03
CA ASP A 242 -3.25 -34.85 -9.31
C ASP A 242 -2.07 -33.90 -9.09
N HIS A 243 -1.14 -33.86 -10.04
CA HIS A 243 0.05 -33.01 -9.99
C HIS A 243 0.12 -32.13 -11.23
N LEU A 244 0.15 -30.82 -11.03
CA LEU A 244 0.41 -29.84 -12.07
C LEU A 244 1.84 -29.34 -11.95
N VAL A 245 2.68 -29.62 -12.94
CA VAL A 245 4.10 -29.26 -12.90
C VAL A 245 4.42 -28.21 -13.94
N PHE A 246 4.76 -27.01 -13.47
CA PHE A 246 5.39 -25.98 -14.27
C PHE A 246 6.88 -26.26 -14.41
N ALA A 247 7.37 -26.37 -15.63
CA ALA A 247 8.81 -26.52 -15.88
C ALA A 247 9.22 -25.94 -17.22
N ALA A 248 10.53 -25.71 -17.35
CA ALA A 248 11.15 -25.15 -18.55
C ALA A 248 10.91 -26.01 -19.80
N SER A 249 11.14 -27.30 -19.61
CA SER A 249 10.99 -28.30 -20.65
C SER A 249 10.59 -29.62 -20.00
N ARG A 250 10.44 -30.67 -20.81
CA ARG A 250 10.07 -31.99 -20.33
C ARG A 250 10.89 -33.04 -21.06
N PHE A 251 11.52 -33.94 -20.29
CA PHE A 251 12.34 -35.07 -20.78
C PHE A 251 11.65 -36.42 -20.57
N VAL A 252 10.35 -36.41 -20.32
CA VAL A 252 9.50 -37.60 -20.20
C VAL A 252 8.31 -37.49 -21.15
N SER A 253 7.94 -38.57 -21.84
CA SER A 253 6.78 -38.55 -22.73
C SER A 253 5.47 -38.69 -21.96
N GLN A 254 4.38 -38.12 -22.49
CA GLN A 254 3.05 -38.28 -21.88
C GLN A 254 2.63 -39.76 -21.84
N LYS A 255 3.05 -40.53 -22.85
CA LYS A 255 2.80 -41.97 -22.93
C LYS A 255 3.40 -42.71 -21.73
N LEU A 256 4.66 -42.43 -21.38
CA LEU A 256 5.34 -43.10 -20.28
C LEU A 256 4.75 -42.72 -18.91
N ILE A 257 4.34 -41.45 -18.73
CA ILE A 257 3.61 -40.99 -17.54
C ILE A 257 2.31 -41.80 -17.38
N ALA A 258 1.56 -41.95 -18.48
CA ALA A 258 0.29 -42.68 -18.48
C ALA A 258 0.48 -44.20 -18.25
N GLU A 259 1.51 -44.80 -18.85
CA GLU A 259 1.85 -46.23 -18.67
C GLU A 259 2.19 -46.56 -17.21
N GLU A 260 2.83 -45.64 -16.49
CA GLU A 260 3.12 -45.80 -15.06
C GLU A 260 1.97 -45.34 -14.13
N GLY A 261 0.84 -44.92 -14.70
CA GLY A 261 -0.31 -44.45 -13.92
C GLY A 261 -0.05 -43.18 -13.12
N LEU A 262 0.96 -42.39 -13.50
CA LEU A 262 1.35 -41.17 -12.80
C LEU A 262 0.36 -40.04 -13.18
N ARG A 263 -0.31 -39.47 -12.18
CA ARG A 263 -1.27 -38.37 -12.36
C ARG A 263 -0.57 -37.01 -12.49
N VAL A 264 0.32 -36.89 -13.47
CA VAL A 264 1.18 -35.71 -13.66
C VAL A 264 0.87 -35.02 -14.98
N GLU A 265 0.48 -33.76 -14.89
CA GLU A 265 0.29 -32.84 -16.00
C GLU A 265 1.48 -31.88 -16.09
N PHE A 266 2.02 -31.72 -17.30
CA PHE A 266 3.10 -30.78 -17.58
C PHE A 266 2.54 -29.50 -18.19
N VAL A 267 2.88 -28.37 -17.57
CA VAL A 267 2.61 -27.05 -18.12
C VAL A 267 3.96 -26.40 -18.43
N PRO A 268 4.26 -26.06 -19.69
CA PRO A 268 5.47 -25.31 -19.98
C PRO A 268 5.36 -23.93 -19.31
N LEU A 269 6.48 -23.43 -18.79
CA LEU A 269 6.56 -22.01 -18.46
C LEU A 269 6.16 -21.18 -19.70
N PRO A 270 5.49 -20.02 -19.53
CA PRO A 270 5.01 -19.20 -20.63
C PRO A 270 6.01 -19.13 -21.80
N PHE A 271 5.53 -19.47 -22.99
CA PHE A 271 6.27 -20.05 -24.12
C PHE A 271 7.49 -19.29 -24.66
N ALA A 272 7.72 -18.05 -24.22
CA ALA A 272 8.73 -17.19 -24.82
C ALA A 272 10.11 -17.25 -24.13
N LEU A 273 10.28 -18.11 -23.12
CA LEU A 273 11.58 -18.41 -22.49
C LEU A 273 12.56 -19.24 -23.37
N TYR A 274 12.08 -19.87 -24.45
CA TYR A 274 12.88 -20.85 -25.24
C TYR A 274 13.25 -20.41 -26.64
N ARG A 275 12.86 -19.21 -27.07
CA ARG A 275 13.24 -18.70 -28.40
C ARG A 275 14.51 -17.87 -28.31
N ILE A 276 15.62 -18.54 -27.98
CA ILE A 276 16.93 -18.07 -28.43
C ILE A 276 16.91 -18.28 -29.94
N GLU A 277 16.67 -17.19 -30.68
CA GLU A 277 17.06 -17.14 -32.08
C GLU A 277 18.53 -17.51 -32.14
N ARG A 278 18.82 -18.68 -32.71
CA ARG A 278 20.15 -18.98 -33.23
C ARG A 278 20.40 -17.96 -34.33
N ALA A 279 21.11 -16.88 -34.01
CA ALA A 279 21.84 -16.10 -34.99
C ALA A 279 22.99 -16.95 -35.56
#